data_AF-A0A8T8WK05-F1
#
_entry.id   AF-A0A8T8WK05-F1
#
_cell.length_a   1.000
_cell.length_b   1.000
_cell.length_c   1.000
_cell.angle_alpha   90.00
_cell.angle_beta   90.00
_cell.angle_gamma   90.00
#
_symmetry.space_group_name_H-M   'P 1'
#
loop_
_entity.id
_entity.type
_entity.pdbx_description
1 polymer ?
#
loop_
_entity_poly.entity_id
_entity_poly.type
_entity_poly.pdbx_seq_one_letter_code
_entity_poly.pdbx_strand_id
1 'polypeptide(L)'
;MAAKHTAIQTHQITPEAAAALHHLQGVIETAPVAKVEKNKNLMFANHFLDQHAAPLLKHLELEGKPHLSYMAWKILARNTIRNSTGPLYIVPIRVVAGTEPRLVPRDAEMRLAREPALAVRLVPGSYVCFDGAVDLWPGLTCLVITRVRRRG
;
A
#
# COMPACT_ATOMS: atom_id res chain seq x y z
N MET A 1 -27.93 11.46 0.28
CA MET A 1 -26.77 11.31 1.19
C MET A 1 -25.54 11.76 0.41
N ALA A 2 -24.81 12.77 0.87
CA ALA A 2 -23.57 13.18 0.22
C ALA A 2 -22.57 12.00 0.28
N ALA A 3 -22.02 11.59 -0.86
CA ALA A 3 -20.99 10.57 -0.88
C ALA A 3 -19.79 11.11 -0.07
N LYS A 4 -19.39 10.38 0.98
CA LYS A 4 -18.19 10.72 1.73
C LYS A 4 -17.01 10.59 0.77
N HIS A 5 -16.29 11.69 0.54
CA HIS A 5 -15.10 11.70 -0.29
C HIS A 5 -14.02 10.83 0.36
N THR A 6 -13.31 10.02 -0.42
CA THR A 6 -12.21 9.21 0.11
C THR A 6 -11.04 10.12 0.47
N ALA A 7 -10.66 10.16 1.75
CA ALA A 7 -9.49 10.91 2.19
C ALA A 7 -8.23 10.05 2.02
N ILE A 8 -7.16 10.65 1.50
CA ILE A 8 -5.83 10.03 1.44
C ILE A 8 -4.86 10.96 2.16
N GLN A 9 -4.14 10.42 3.15
CA GLN A 9 -3.12 11.13 3.91
C GLN A 9 -1.76 10.49 3.62
N THR A 10 -0.75 11.32 3.37
CA THR A 10 0.62 10.88 3.13
C THR A 10 1.47 11.14 4.36
N HIS A 11 2.22 10.14 4.79
CA HIS A 11 3.09 10.17 5.95
C HIS A 11 4.53 9.86 5.51
N GLN A 12 5.49 10.62 6.01
CA GLN A 12 6.90 10.31 5.81
C GLN A 12 7.33 9.22 6.79
N ILE A 13 8.24 8.34 6.35
CA ILE A 13 8.82 7.34 7.26
C ILE A 13 9.98 7.96 8.05
N THR A 14 10.21 7.46 9.26
CA THR A 14 11.38 7.86 10.07
C THR A 14 12.69 7.28 9.50
N PRO A 15 13.86 7.78 9.90
CA PRO A 15 15.15 7.20 9.49
C PRO A 15 15.28 5.71 9.81
N GLU A 16 14.77 5.25 10.96
CA GLU A 16 14.79 3.85 11.36
C GLU A 16 13.90 3.00 10.44
N ALA A 17 12.71 3.50 10.09
CA ALA A 17 11.84 2.87 9.11
C ALA A 17 12.48 2.85 7.71
N ALA A 18 13.24 3.88 7.33
CA ALA A 18 13.97 3.92 6.06
C ALA A 18 15.06 2.84 5.96
N ALA A 19 15.81 2.61 7.03
CA ALA A 19 16.80 1.52 7.08
C ALA A 19 16.13 0.15 6.94
N ALA A 20 15.01 -0.08 7.65
CA ALA A 20 14.23 -1.30 7.53
C ALA A 20 13.62 -1.49 6.13
N LEU A 21 13.14 -0.41 5.51
CA LEU A 21 12.64 -0.40 4.14
C LEU A 21 13.73 -0.82 3.14
N HIS A 22 14.94 -0.28 3.27
CA HIS A 22 16.07 -0.62 2.41
C HIS A 22 16.42 -2.12 2.50
N HIS A 23 16.41 -2.70 3.70
CA HIS A 23 16.59 -4.14 3.88
C HIS A 23 15.49 -4.94 3.18
N LEU A 24 14.22 -4.58 3.38
CA LEU A 24 13.08 -5.25 2.74
C LEU A 24 13.14 -5.16 1.21
N GLN A 25 13.57 -4.02 0.68
CA GLN A 25 13.79 -3.83 -0.76
C GLN A 25 14.80 -4.85 -1.31
N GLY A 26 15.85 -5.18 -0.56
CA GLY A 26 16.87 -6.14 -0.98
C GLY A 26 16.37 -7.58 -1.13
N VAL A 27 15.29 -7.95 -0.42
CA VAL A 27 14.81 -9.35 -0.36
C VAL A 27 13.45 -9.57 -1.02
N ILE A 28 12.65 -8.53 -1.25
CA ILE A 28 11.26 -8.74 -1.70
C ILE A 28 11.12 -9.41 -3.07
N GLU A 29 12.04 -9.15 -4.01
CA GLU A 29 11.97 -9.76 -5.34
C GLU A 29 12.41 -11.24 -5.35
N THR A 30 13.01 -11.74 -4.26
CA THR A 30 13.30 -13.18 -4.09
C THR A 30 12.20 -13.90 -3.32
N ALA A 31 11.19 -13.18 -2.83
CA ALA A 31 10.10 -13.78 -2.08
C ALA A 31 9.25 -14.70 -2.98
N PRO A 32 8.86 -15.89 -2.49
CA PRO A 32 7.96 -16.76 -3.23
C PRO A 32 6.62 -16.08 -3.52
N VAL A 33 6.10 -16.27 -4.73
CA VAL A 33 4.74 -15.84 -5.09
C VAL A 33 3.74 -16.83 -4.48
N ALA A 34 2.87 -16.35 -3.60
CA ALA A 34 1.81 -17.16 -3.00
C ALA A 34 0.59 -17.27 -3.92
N LYS A 35 0.28 -16.20 -4.66
CA LYS A 35 -0.89 -16.15 -5.54
C LYS A 35 -0.66 -15.21 -6.71
N VAL A 36 -1.16 -15.61 -7.88
CA VAL A 36 -1.33 -14.75 -9.05
C VAL A 36 -2.82 -14.42 -9.19
N GLU A 37 -3.18 -13.15 -9.11
CA GLU A 37 -4.56 -12.70 -9.30
C GLU A 37 -4.97 -12.77 -10.78
N LYS A 38 -6.28 -12.78 -11.04
CA LYS A 38 -6.81 -12.80 -12.42
C LYS A 38 -6.32 -11.63 -13.28
N ASN A 39 -6.07 -10.47 -12.66
CA ASN A 39 -5.51 -9.30 -13.33
C ASN A 39 -3.97 -9.32 -13.41
N LYS A 40 -3.34 -10.48 -13.13
CA LYS A 40 -1.89 -10.72 -13.13
C LYS A 40 -1.11 -10.06 -11.99
N ASN A 41 -1.77 -9.36 -11.06
CA ASN A 41 -1.09 -8.89 -9.86
C ASN A 41 -0.58 -10.08 -9.04
N LEU A 42 0.60 -9.93 -8.44
CA LEU A 42 1.22 -10.99 -7.66
C LEU A 42 1.08 -10.66 -6.18
N MET A 43 0.73 -11.66 -5.38
CA MET A 43 0.80 -11.59 -3.94
C MET A 43 1.94 -12.51 -3.47
N PHE A 44 2.85 -11.96 -2.68
CA PHE A 44 3.98 -12.71 -2.13
C PHE A 44 3.59 -13.48 -0.87
N ALA A 45 4.35 -14.51 -0.56
CA ALA A 45 4.18 -15.31 0.64
C ALA A 45 4.66 -14.54 1.88
N ASN A 46 3.72 -14.11 2.73
CA ASN A 46 4.03 -13.32 3.91
C ASN A 46 5.00 -14.01 4.87
N HIS A 47 4.86 -15.33 5.10
CA HIS A 47 5.73 -16.07 6.05
C HIS A 47 7.22 -15.92 5.74
N PHE A 48 7.58 -15.78 4.46
CA PHE A 48 8.96 -15.51 4.04
C PHE A 48 9.39 -14.07 4.39
N LEU A 49 8.47 -13.12 4.23
CA LEU A 49 8.71 -11.70 4.42
C LEU A 49 8.57 -11.23 5.88
N ASP A 50 7.91 -12.00 6.76
CA ASP A 50 7.52 -11.56 8.11
C ASP A 50 8.73 -11.04 8.92
N GLN A 51 9.84 -11.79 8.90
CA GLN A 51 11.07 -11.39 9.61
C GLN A 51 11.73 -10.12 9.03
N HIS A 52 11.49 -9.81 7.76
CA HIS A 52 12.04 -8.64 7.07
C HIS A 52 11.11 -7.43 7.14
N ALA A 53 9.79 -7.65 7.17
CA ALA A 53 8.79 -6.60 7.25
C ALA A 53 8.54 -6.16 8.70
N ALA A 54 8.71 -7.03 9.69
CA ALA A 54 8.44 -6.73 11.09
C ALA A 54 9.18 -5.47 11.61
N PRO A 55 10.49 -5.25 11.33
CA PRO A 55 11.17 -4.02 11.73
C PRO A 55 10.52 -2.77 11.12
N LEU A 56 10.19 -2.81 9.83
CA LEU A 56 9.53 -1.68 9.17
C LEU A 56 8.17 -1.38 9.82
N LEU A 57 7.32 -2.40 10.01
CA LEU A 57 6.00 -2.26 10.63
C LEU A 57 6.07 -1.71 12.06
N LYS A 58 7.12 -2.05 12.82
CA LYS A 58 7.35 -1.53 14.18
C LYS A 58 7.57 -0.01 14.16
N HIS A 59 8.37 0.48 13.20
CA HIS A 59 8.76 1.88 13.09
C HIS A 59 7.75 2.77 12.38
N LEU A 60 6.80 2.20 11.62
CA LEU A 60 5.70 2.99 11.05
C LEU A 60 4.77 3.51 12.14
N GLU A 61 4.42 4.79 12.09
CA GLU A 61 3.50 5.44 13.03
C GLU A 61 2.03 5.18 12.69
N LEU A 62 1.68 3.90 12.54
CA LEU A 62 0.32 3.47 12.18
C LEU A 62 -0.62 3.71 13.37
N GLU A 63 -1.78 4.34 13.12
CA GLU A 63 -2.72 4.67 14.19
C GLU A 63 -3.24 3.40 14.89
N GLY A 64 -3.34 3.45 16.22
CA GLY A 64 -4.03 2.43 17.02
C GLY A 64 -3.44 1.02 16.87
N LYS A 65 -2.16 0.84 17.21
CA LYS A 65 -1.39 -0.42 17.10
C LYS A 65 -1.80 -1.52 18.12
N PRO A 66 -2.97 -2.17 17.99
CA PRO A 66 -2.97 -3.61 18.19
C PRO A 66 -3.48 -4.37 16.95
N HIS A 67 -2.74 -5.44 16.61
CA HIS A 67 -3.08 -6.45 15.59
C HIS A 67 -3.19 -5.94 14.15
N LEU A 68 -2.04 -5.64 13.55
CA LEU A 68 -1.93 -5.36 12.12
C LEU A 68 -1.63 -6.64 11.35
N SER A 69 -2.21 -6.77 10.17
CA SER A 69 -1.82 -7.74 9.16
C SER A 69 -1.42 -6.98 7.91
N TYR A 70 -0.51 -7.54 7.13
CA TYR A 70 -0.13 -6.97 5.85
C TYR A 70 -0.24 -8.02 4.75
N MET A 71 -0.30 -7.56 3.52
CA MET A 71 -0.10 -8.37 2.32
C MET A 71 0.95 -7.68 1.46
N ALA A 72 1.94 -8.42 0.99
CA ALA A 72 2.92 -7.90 0.03
C ALA A 72 2.46 -8.17 -1.40
N TRP A 73 2.38 -7.12 -2.21
CA TRP A 73 1.85 -7.18 -3.57
C TRP A 73 2.83 -6.59 -4.58
N LYS A 74 2.85 -7.17 -5.80
CA LYS A 74 3.38 -6.56 -7.02
C LYS A 74 2.23 -6.23 -7.96
N ILE A 75 2.01 -4.95 -8.17
CA ILE A 75 0.92 -4.39 -8.97
C ILE A 75 1.39 -4.25 -10.42
N LEU A 76 0.98 -5.19 -11.25
CA LEU A 76 1.28 -5.26 -12.68
C LEU A 76 0.15 -4.68 -13.54
N ALA A 77 -1.08 -4.69 -13.01
CA ALA A 77 -2.24 -4.07 -13.61
C ALA A 77 -3.00 -3.25 -12.57
N ARG A 78 -3.79 -2.29 -13.05
CA ARG A 78 -4.64 -1.45 -12.20
C ARG A 78 -5.48 -2.31 -11.26
N ASN A 79 -5.48 -1.94 -9.98
CA ASN A 79 -6.18 -2.67 -8.93
C ASN A 79 -7.13 -1.74 -8.17
N THR A 80 -8.41 -2.09 -8.10
CA THR A 80 -9.35 -1.36 -7.24
C THR A 80 -9.35 -1.98 -5.85
N ILE A 81 -9.01 -1.18 -4.85
CA ILE A 81 -9.07 -1.57 -3.43
C ILE A 81 -10.37 -0.98 -2.86
N ARG A 82 -11.31 -1.86 -2.53
CA ARG A 82 -12.56 -1.49 -1.85
C ARG A 82 -12.35 -1.61 -0.35
N ASN A 83 -12.19 -0.48 0.32
CA ASN A 83 -12.07 -0.43 1.76
C ASN A 83 -13.45 -0.19 2.41
N SER A 84 -13.95 -1.15 3.17
CA SER A 84 -15.22 -1.04 3.90
C SER A 84 -15.08 -1.18 5.41
N THR A 85 -13.88 -1.42 5.93
CA THR A 85 -13.70 -1.93 7.31
C THR A 85 -12.86 -1.06 8.23
N GLY A 86 -12.18 -0.02 7.73
CA GLY A 86 -11.36 0.93 8.50
C GLY A 86 -10.13 1.39 7.72
N PRO A 87 -9.26 2.27 8.24
CA PRO A 87 -8.13 2.80 7.48
C PRO A 87 -7.21 1.67 7.00
N LEU A 88 -6.86 1.72 5.70
CA LEU A 88 -5.84 0.89 5.09
C LEU A 88 -4.60 1.73 4.83
N TYR A 89 -3.45 1.08 4.87
CA TYR A 89 -2.19 1.72 4.56
C TYR A 89 -1.51 1.06 3.36
N ILE A 90 -0.92 1.87 2.49
CA ILE A 90 -0.04 1.38 1.43
C ILE A 90 1.37 1.91 1.71
N VAL A 91 2.32 0.99 1.82
CA VAL A 91 3.76 1.28 1.97
C VAL A 91 4.46 0.88 0.68
N PRO A 92 4.84 1.83 -0.18
CA PRO A 92 5.63 1.57 -1.38
C PRO A 92 6.99 0.98 -1.01
N ILE A 93 7.31 -0.19 -1.57
CA ILE A 93 8.62 -0.82 -1.39
C ILE A 93 9.51 -0.53 -2.59
N ARG A 94 9.03 -0.80 -3.81
CA ARG A 94 9.77 -0.52 -5.05
C ARG A 94 8.83 0.03 -6.11
N VAL A 95 9.38 0.88 -6.96
CA VAL A 95 8.70 1.41 -8.14
C VAL A 95 9.43 0.89 -9.37
N VAL A 96 8.70 0.45 -10.38
CA VAL A 96 9.27 0.05 -11.66
C VAL A 96 9.82 1.28 -12.37
N ALA A 97 11.07 1.23 -12.81
CA ALA A 97 11.70 2.35 -13.51
C ALA A 97 10.85 2.78 -14.73
N GLY A 98 10.70 4.08 -14.92
CA GLY A 98 9.86 4.65 -15.99
C GLY A 98 8.36 4.62 -15.72
N THR A 99 7.91 4.17 -14.54
CA THR A 99 6.49 4.21 -14.14
C THR A 99 6.24 5.23 -13.03
N GLU A 100 4.99 5.71 -12.96
CA GLU A 100 4.52 6.60 -11.89
C GLU A 100 3.29 5.99 -11.20
N PRO A 101 3.48 5.07 -10.25
CA PRO A 101 2.36 4.50 -9.53
C PRO A 101 1.68 5.58 -8.67
N ARG A 102 0.35 5.58 -8.75
CA ARG A 102 -0.53 6.56 -8.11
C ARG A 102 -1.66 5.84 -7.41
N LEU A 103 -2.10 6.43 -6.30
CA LEU A 103 -3.35 6.11 -5.65
C LEU A 103 -4.38 7.19 -5.98
N VAL A 104 -5.53 6.76 -6.49
CA VAL A 104 -6.59 7.67 -6.95
C VAL A 104 -7.88 7.33 -6.20
N PRO A 105 -8.54 8.30 -5.54
CA PRO A 105 -9.90 8.11 -5.04
C PRO A 105 -10.84 7.67 -6.17
N ARG A 106 -11.57 6.56 -6.00
CA ARG A 106 -12.41 6.00 -7.08
C ARG A 106 -13.50 6.97 -7.53
N ASP A 107 -14.00 7.80 -6.61
CA ASP A 107 -14.98 8.86 -6.85
C ASP A 107 -14.39 10.12 -7.52
N ALA A 108 -13.06 10.24 -7.56
CA ALA A 108 -12.34 11.34 -8.19
C ALA A 108 -11.84 11.04 -9.62
N GLU A 109 -11.98 9.81 -10.11
CA GLU A 109 -11.36 9.40 -11.39
C GLU A 109 -11.74 10.33 -12.56
N MET A 110 -13.04 10.65 -12.70
CA MET A 110 -13.53 11.54 -13.77
C MET A 110 -13.06 12.99 -13.63
N ARG A 111 -12.59 13.39 -12.44
CA ARG A 111 -12.09 14.73 -12.13
C ARG A 111 -10.58 14.86 -12.30
N LEU A 112 -9.84 13.75 -12.38
CA LEU A 112 -8.38 13.77 -12.46
C LEU A 112 -7.81 14.65 -13.57
N ALA A 113 -8.48 14.71 -14.73
CA ALA A 113 -8.04 15.55 -15.84
C ALA A 113 -8.09 17.05 -15.52
N ARG A 114 -9.00 17.46 -14.63
CA ARG A 114 -9.19 18.86 -14.19
C ARG A 114 -8.46 19.15 -12.88
N GLU A 115 -8.31 18.13 -12.04
CA GLU A 115 -7.76 18.22 -10.68
C GLU A 115 -6.71 17.10 -10.48
N PRO A 116 -5.54 17.20 -11.13
CA PRO A 116 -4.50 16.15 -11.07
C PRO A 116 -3.94 15.94 -9.65
N ALA A 117 -4.08 16.94 -8.78
CA ALA A 117 -3.67 16.88 -7.37
C ALA A 117 -4.45 15.83 -6.54
N LEU A 118 -5.57 15.31 -7.04
CA LEU A 118 -6.33 14.24 -6.39
C LEU A 118 -5.61 12.87 -6.46
N ALA A 119 -4.65 12.71 -7.37
CA ALA A 119 -3.82 11.52 -7.45
C ALA A 119 -2.60 11.64 -6.52
N VAL A 120 -2.47 10.71 -5.58
CA VAL A 120 -1.32 10.66 -4.68
C VAL A 120 -0.25 9.76 -5.29
N ARG A 121 0.94 10.32 -5.54
CA ARG A 121 2.09 9.56 -6.03
C ARG A 121 2.60 8.63 -4.93
N LEU A 122 2.88 7.38 -5.29
CA LEU A 122 3.39 6.36 -4.37
C LEU A 122 4.89 6.19 -4.61
N VAL A 123 5.70 6.53 -3.60
CA VAL A 123 7.17 6.43 -3.65
C VAL A 123 7.72 5.82 -2.36
N PRO A 124 8.78 5.00 -2.43
CA PRO A 124 9.47 4.54 -1.23
C PRO A 124 10.00 5.75 -0.44
N GLY A 125 9.92 5.68 0.89
CA GLY A 125 10.22 6.82 1.78
C GLY A 125 8.96 7.47 2.38
N SER A 126 7.79 7.16 1.85
CA SER A 126 6.51 7.56 2.45
C SER A 126 5.55 6.36 2.52
N TYR A 127 4.43 6.54 3.20
CA TYR A 127 3.29 5.64 3.14
C TYR A 127 2.01 6.47 3.15
N VAL A 128 0.91 5.87 2.70
CA VAL A 128 -0.38 6.53 2.64
C VAL A 128 -1.41 5.81 3.48
N CYS A 129 -2.29 6.55 4.13
CA CYS A 129 -3.48 6.09 4.85
C CYS A 129 -4.73 6.54 4.10
N PHE A 130 -5.73 5.66 3.95
CA PHE A 130 -6.99 6.00 3.30
C PHE A 130 -8.19 5.22 3.85
N ASP A 131 -9.37 5.83 3.79
CA ASP A 131 -10.60 5.34 4.45
C ASP A 131 -11.76 4.99 3.49
N GLY A 132 -11.46 4.86 2.20
CA GLY A 132 -12.46 4.61 1.15
C GLY A 132 -11.95 3.80 -0.04
N ALA A 133 -12.71 3.80 -1.13
CA ALA A 133 -12.37 3.05 -2.34
C ALA A 133 -11.35 3.82 -3.19
N VAL A 134 -10.27 3.14 -3.56
CA VAL A 134 -9.18 3.72 -4.33
C VAL A 134 -8.79 2.82 -5.49
N ASP A 135 -8.26 3.42 -6.54
CA ASP A 135 -7.57 2.71 -7.60
C ASP A 135 -6.07 2.88 -7.47
N LEU A 136 -5.38 1.75 -7.46
CA LEU A 136 -3.95 1.65 -7.44
C LEU A 136 -3.44 1.38 -8.86
N TRP A 137 -2.64 2.31 -9.38
CA TRP A 137 -2.05 2.20 -10.70
C TRP A 137 -0.85 1.23 -10.69
N PRO A 138 -0.54 0.59 -11.84
CA PRO A 138 0.53 -0.40 -11.94
C PRO A 138 1.93 0.20 -11.79
N GLY A 139 2.93 -0.68 -11.66
CA GLY A 139 4.35 -0.30 -11.55
C GLY A 139 4.85 -0.21 -10.11
N LEU A 140 4.17 -0.87 -9.17
CA LEU A 140 4.48 -0.78 -7.74
C LEU A 140 4.60 -2.17 -7.09
N THR A 141 5.65 -2.38 -6.32
CA THR A 141 5.70 -3.40 -5.27
C THR A 141 5.46 -2.71 -3.93
N CYS A 142 4.49 -3.17 -3.12
CA CYS A 142 4.10 -2.51 -1.88
C CYS A 142 3.60 -3.48 -0.81
N LEU A 143 3.59 -3.01 0.45
CA LEU A 143 2.77 -3.62 1.51
C LEU A 143 1.41 -2.93 1.54
N VAL A 144 0.35 -3.72 1.61
CA VAL A 144 -1.00 -3.26 1.97
C VAL A 144 -1.25 -3.71 3.40
N ILE A 145 -1.36 -2.76 4.33
CA ILE A 145 -1.53 -3.04 5.76
C ILE A 145 -2.99 -2.78 6.15
N THR A 146 -3.56 -3.72 6.89
CA THR A 146 -4.93 -3.67 7.39
C THR A 146 -4.96 -3.96 8.89
N ARG A 147 -5.96 -3.41 9.58
CA ARG A 147 -6.25 -3.79 10.97
C ARG A 147 -6.97 -5.14 10.98
N VAL A 148 -6.49 -6.06 11.80
CA VAL A 148 -7.19 -7.31 12.08
C VAL A 148 -8.24 -7.02 13.15
N ARG A 149 -9.52 -7.21 12.80
CA ARG A 149 -10.54 -7.33 13.84
C ARG A 149 -10.30 -8.68 14.53
N ARG A 150 -9.91 -8.69 15.82
CA ARG A 150 -10.03 -9.90 16.63
C ARG A 150 -11.49 -10.35 16.54
N ARG A 151 -11.76 -11.51 15.94
CA ARG A 151 -12.99 -12.24 16.25
C ARG A 151 -12.82 -12.69 17.70
N GLY A 152 -13.59 -12.10 18.60
CA GLY A 152 -13.77 -12.61 19.95
C GLY A 152 -14.44 -13.97 19.91
#